data_AF-A0A958WVZ9-F1
#
_entry.id   AF-A0A958WVZ9-F1
#
_cell.length_a   1.000
_cell.length_b   1.000
_cell.length_c   1.000
_cell.angle_alpha   90.00
_cell.angle_beta   90.00
_cell.angle_gamma   90.00
#
_symmetry.space_group_name_H-M   'P 1'
#
loop_
_entity.id
_entity.type
_entity.pdbx_description
1 polymer ?
#
loop_
_entity_poly.entity_id
_entity_poly.type
_entity_poly.pdbx_seq_one_letter_code
_entity_poly.pdbx_strand_id
1 'polypeptide(L)'
;MPYAYSEGNFIESTAIAIFKEMKWQTANAYQGERFVAGGTLGRASEADVVLKERFLAAVRALNPDLPEAAYLAAFEEIASDSAAKTLPGLNHEKYQQLKEGIPVDYLNEKGEGVEGKRIRVFNFDEPEKNDFLAVQQFTLNLSKGLLEHYIYKVFTTFE
;
A
#
# COMPACT_ATOMS: atom_id res chain seq x y z
N MET A 1 22.14 5.05 33.57
CA MET A 1 22.09 4.96 32.09
C MET A 1 20.71 4.42 31.69
N PRO A 2 19.72 5.25 31.33
CA PRO A 2 18.35 4.79 31.07
C PRO A 2 18.06 4.44 29.60
N TYR A 3 19.10 4.18 28.78
CA TYR A 3 18.95 3.87 27.35
C TYR A 3 18.66 2.39 27.02
N ALA A 4 18.65 1.51 28.03
CA ALA A 4 18.39 0.07 27.83
C ALA A 4 16.90 -0.28 27.70
N TYR A 5 16.00 0.64 28.08
CA TYR A 5 14.55 0.50 28.00
C TYR A 5 14.01 1.61 27.10
N SER A 6 13.99 1.39 25.79
CA SER A 6 13.30 2.24 24.82
C SER A 6 12.39 1.37 23.96
N GLU A 7 11.23 1.92 23.57
CA GLU A 7 10.29 1.25 22.65
C GLU A 7 11.00 0.78 21.36
N GLY A 8 11.96 1.59 20.90
CA GLY A 8 12.91 1.31 19.82
C GLY A 8 13.61 -0.06 19.92
N ASN A 9 14.15 -0.38 21.09
CA ASN A 9 15.09 -1.49 21.25
C ASN A 9 14.44 -2.83 21.60
N PHE A 10 13.26 -2.83 22.23
CA PHE A 10 12.61 -4.09 22.65
C PHE A 10 11.30 -4.38 21.91
N ILE A 11 10.52 -3.37 21.53
CA ILE A 11 9.21 -3.60 20.92
C ILE A 11 9.34 -3.68 19.40
N GLU A 12 9.97 -2.68 18.77
CA GLU A 12 10.07 -2.67 17.29
C GLU A 12 10.96 -3.79 16.77
N SER A 13 12.12 -3.99 17.41
CA SER A 13 13.07 -5.05 17.04
C SER A 13 12.44 -6.44 17.14
N THR A 14 11.67 -6.70 18.20
CA THR A 14 10.94 -7.96 18.40
C THR A 14 9.82 -8.12 17.38
N ALA A 15 9.03 -7.08 17.11
CA ALA A 15 7.99 -7.13 16.09
C ALA A 15 8.57 -7.43 14.70
N ILE A 16 9.67 -6.77 14.34
CA ILE A 16 10.38 -7.01 13.07
C ILE A 16 10.94 -8.43 12.99
N ALA A 17 11.46 -8.98 14.10
CA ALA A 17 11.90 -10.38 14.14
C ALA A 17 10.72 -11.34 13.84
N ILE A 18 9.56 -11.12 14.46
CA ILE A 18 8.35 -11.91 14.20
C ILE A 18 7.90 -11.79 12.73
N PHE A 19 7.89 -10.58 12.16
CA PHE A 19 7.55 -10.39 10.75
C PHE A 19 8.52 -11.11 9.81
N LYS A 20 9.82 -11.12 10.11
CA LYS A 20 10.81 -11.89 9.36
C LYS A 20 10.59 -13.40 9.47
N GLU A 21 10.21 -13.91 10.63
CA GLU A 21 9.84 -15.33 10.81
C GLU A 21 8.62 -15.70 9.96
N MET A 22 7.67 -14.78 9.80
CA MET A 22 6.52 -14.92 8.89
C MET A 22 6.87 -14.66 7.41
N LYS A 23 8.15 -14.48 7.08
CA LYS A 23 8.69 -14.20 5.74
C LYS A 23 8.25 -12.88 5.13
N TRP A 24 7.84 -11.92 5.95
CA TRP A 24 7.48 -10.59 5.49
C TRP A 24 8.73 -9.79 5.17
N GLN A 25 8.61 -8.90 4.18
CA GLN A 25 9.63 -7.90 3.92
C GLN A 25 9.65 -6.87 5.05
N THR A 26 10.81 -6.30 5.30
CA THR A 26 10.97 -5.27 6.33
C THR A 26 11.79 -4.11 5.81
N ALA A 27 11.30 -2.90 5.96
CA ALA A 27 11.99 -1.67 5.60
C ALA A 27 12.05 -0.69 6.78
N ASN A 28 13.12 0.10 6.85
CA ASN A 28 13.26 1.17 7.83
C ASN A 28 13.30 2.52 7.10
N ALA A 29 12.25 3.32 7.25
CA ALA A 29 12.13 4.62 6.58
C ALA A 29 12.71 5.79 7.40
N TYR A 30 13.09 5.56 8.66
CA TYR A 30 13.69 6.59 9.52
C TYR A 30 15.13 6.93 9.13
N GLN A 31 15.91 5.96 8.65
CA GLN A 31 17.32 6.15 8.31
C GLN A 31 17.55 6.91 6.98
N GLY A 32 16.60 7.75 6.58
CA GLY A 32 16.62 8.49 5.31
C GLY A 32 16.02 7.65 4.19
N GLU A 33 14.69 7.66 4.09
CA GLU A 33 14.00 7.19 2.90
C GLU A 33 14.53 7.88 1.65
N ARG A 34 14.80 7.08 0.60
CA ARG A 34 15.26 7.61 -0.69
C ARG A 34 14.07 7.71 -1.64
N PHE A 35 13.71 8.95 -2.00
CA PHE A 35 12.65 9.25 -2.96
C PHE A 35 13.17 9.25 -4.41
N VAL A 36 13.64 8.08 -4.84
CA VAL A 36 14.13 7.84 -6.21
C VAL A 36 13.55 6.53 -6.72
N ALA A 37 13.57 6.30 -8.04
CA ALA A 37 13.19 5.01 -8.60
C ALA A 37 14.03 3.88 -7.98
N GLY A 38 13.37 2.83 -7.48
CA GLY A 38 14.03 1.76 -6.72
C GLY A 38 14.59 2.17 -5.36
N GLY A 39 14.16 3.32 -4.82
CA GLY A 39 14.45 3.76 -3.46
C GLY A 39 13.76 2.91 -2.39
N THR A 40 13.91 3.27 -1.12
CA THR A 40 13.57 2.40 0.03
C THR A 40 12.15 1.81 -0.02
N LEU A 41 11.17 2.61 -0.44
CA LEU A 41 9.75 2.21 -0.53
C LEU A 41 9.17 2.44 -1.93
N GLY A 42 9.97 2.89 -2.90
CA GLY A 42 9.50 3.25 -4.24
C GLY A 42 8.56 4.47 -4.29
N ARG A 43 8.57 5.35 -3.27
CA ARG A 43 7.81 6.60 -3.27
C ARG A 43 8.56 7.70 -4.00
N ALA A 44 7.82 8.60 -4.65
CA ALA A 44 8.38 9.81 -5.24
C ALA A 44 8.39 10.97 -4.23
N SER A 45 7.54 10.93 -3.20
CA SER A 45 7.50 11.95 -2.15
C SER A 45 6.88 11.45 -0.84
N GLU A 46 7.02 12.23 0.23
CA GLU A 46 6.32 11.98 1.50
C GLU A 46 4.80 12.12 1.41
N ALA A 47 4.26 12.70 0.35
CA ALA A 47 2.81 12.79 0.14
C ALA A 47 2.21 11.46 -0.36
N ASP A 48 3.05 10.55 -0.87
CA ASP A 48 2.59 9.28 -1.43
C ASP A 48 2.21 8.32 -0.29
N VAL A 49 0.90 8.05 -0.17
CA VAL A 49 0.36 7.13 0.84
C VAL A 49 0.35 5.68 0.36
N VAL A 50 0.18 5.48 -0.95
CA VAL A 50 0.13 4.16 -1.59
C VAL A 50 1.44 3.91 -2.34
N LEU A 51 2.08 2.77 -2.09
CA LEU A 51 3.32 2.38 -2.77
C LEU A 51 3.00 1.90 -4.20
N LYS A 52 3.06 2.81 -5.18
CA LYS A 52 2.58 2.59 -6.55
C LYS A 52 3.21 1.38 -7.23
N GLU A 53 4.54 1.29 -7.25
CA GLU A 53 5.25 0.20 -7.94
C GLU A 53 4.85 -1.16 -7.38
N ARG A 54 4.81 -1.27 -6.06
CA ARG A 54 4.44 -2.49 -5.35
C ARG A 54 2.97 -2.85 -5.50
N PHE A 55 2.08 -1.86 -5.47
CA PHE A 55 0.67 -2.04 -5.79
C PHE A 55 0.48 -2.54 -7.23
N LEU A 56 1.17 -1.97 -8.21
CA LEU A 56 1.02 -2.40 -9.61
C LEU A 56 1.55 -3.82 -9.83
N ALA A 57 2.69 -4.18 -9.22
CA ALA A 57 3.21 -5.55 -9.26
C ALA A 57 2.17 -6.56 -8.71
N ALA A 58 1.53 -6.20 -7.59
CA ALA A 58 0.47 -6.97 -6.96
C ALA A 58 -0.68 -7.35 -7.88
N VAL A 59 -1.31 -6.31 -8.41
CA VAL A 59 -2.62 -6.44 -9.03
C VAL A 59 -2.45 -7.09 -10.38
N ARG A 60 -1.28 -6.94 -11.01
CA ARG A 60 -0.86 -7.71 -12.19
C ARG A 60 -0.76 -9.20 -11.87
N ALA A 61 -0.08 -9.57 -10.80
CA ALA A 61 0.05 -10.98 -10.40
C ALA A 61 -1.30 -11.61 -10.02
N LEU A 62 -2.15 -10.87 -9.31
CA LEU A 62 -3.44 -11.36 -8.82
C LEU A 62 -4.56 -11.34 -9.88
N ASN A 63 -4.45 -10.49 -10.89
CA ASN A 63 -5.44 -10.31 -11.95
C ASN A 63 -4.74 -10.38 -13.31
N PRO A 64 -4.27 -11.57 -13.74
CA PRO A 64 -3.58 -11.72 -15.02
C PRO A 64 -4.48 -11.37 -16.22
N ASP A 65 -3.86 -11.18 -17.38
CA ASP A 65 -4.52 -11.00 -18.69
C ASP A 65 -5.37 -9.72 -18.81
N LEU A 66 -5.02 -8.66 -18.08
CA LEU A 66 -5.63 -7.34 -18.22
C LEU A 66 -4.63 -6.34 -18.85
N PRO A 67 -5.10 -5.36 -19.64
CA PRO A 67 -4.24 -4.33 -20.18
C PRO A 67 -3.73 -3.42 -19.06
N GLU A 68 -2.56 -2.82 -19.30
CA GLU A 68 -1.90 -1.92 -18.33
C GLU A 68 -2.81 -0.79 -17.83
N ALA A 69 -3.69 -0.28 -18.71
CA ALA A 69 -4.67 0.74 -18.38
C ALA A 69 -5.60 0.34 -17.22
N ALA A 70 -5.94 -0.94 -17.08
CA ALA A 70 -6.80 -1.43 -16.00
C ALA A 70 -6.11 -1.34 -14.63
N TYR A 71 -4.83 -1.69 -14.56
CA TYR A 71 -4.06 -1.62 -13.31
C TYR A 71 -3.77 -0.18 -12.91
N LEU A 72 -3.46 0.69 -13.88
CA LEU A 72 -3.29 2.11 -13.63
C LEU A 72 -4.60 2.76 -13.17
N ALA A 73 -5.73 2.46 -13.80
CA ALA A 73 -7.04 2.93 -13.35
C ALA A 73 -7.34 2.50 -11.91
N ALA A 74 -7.00 1.26 -11.55
CA ALA A 74 -7.18 0.77 -10.18
C ALA A 74 -6.31 1.54 -9.18
N PHE A 75 -5.07 1.86 -9.57
CA PHE A 75 -4.18 2.68 -8.73
C PHE A 75 -4.74 4.08 -8.53
N GLU A 76 -5.19 4.76 -9.59
CA GLU A 76 -5.77 6.09 -9.47
C GLU A 76 -7.04 6.08 -8.60
N GLU A 77 -7.89 5.06 -8.74
CA GLU A 77 -9.11 4.91 -7.94
C GLU A 77 -8.81 4.67 -6.44
N ILE A 78 -7.88 3.77 -6.11
CA ILE A 78 -7.53 3.50 -4.70
C ILE A 78 -6.73 4.64 -4.08
N ALA A 79 -5.93 5.38 -4.86
CA ALA A 79 -5.18 6.55 -4.40
C ALA A 79 -6.02 7.83 -4.36
N SER A 80 -7.22 7.83 -4.96
CA SER A 80 -8.08 9.02 -4.99
C SER A 80 -8.58 9.40 -3.60
N ASP A 81 -8.56 10.71 -3.33
CA ASP A 81 -9.20 11.32 -2.17
C ASP A 81 -10.34 12.22 -2.65
N SER A 82 -11.58 11.88 -2.29
CA SER A 82 -12.73 12.71 -2.61
C SER A 82 -13.00 13.71 -1.49
N ALA A 83 -12.73 14.99 -1.74
CA ALA A 83 -13.03 16.08 -0.82
C ALA A 83 -14.53 16.23 -0.48
N ALA A 84 -15.41 15.65 -1.30
CA ALA A 84 -16.87 15.66 -1.09
C ALA A 84 -17.35 14.59 -0.09
N LYS A 85 -16.51 13.63 0.28
CA LYS A 85 -16.89 12.50 1.16
C LYS A 85 -16.38 12.74 2.59
N THR A 86 -17.17 12.29 3.56
CA THR A 86 -16.77 12.29 4.97
C THR A 86 -15.72 11.19 5.22
N LEU A 87 -14.92 11.32 6.27
CA LEU A 87 -13.94 10.28 6.64
C LEU A 87 -14.56 8.89 6.80
N PRO A 88 -15.72 8.71 7.46
CA PRO A 88 -16.37 7.40 7.52
C PRO A 88 -16.79 6.87 6.15
N GLY A 89 -17.28 7.76 5.26
CA GLY A 89 -17.67 7.39 3.90
C GLY A 89 -16.48 6.93 3.07
N LEU A 90 -15.36 7.67 3.12
CA LEU A 90 -14.11 7.28 2.48
C LEU A 90 -13.60 5.93 3.02
N ASN A 91 -13.59 5.75 4.34
CA ASN A 91 -13.13 4.50 4.94
C ASN A 91 -14.00 3.30 4.51
N HIS A 92 -15.32 3.48 4.47
CA HIS A 92 -16.24 2.42 4.01
C HIS A 92 -15.98 2.07 2.54
N GLU A 93 -15.81 3.06 1.68
CA GLU A 93 -15.53 2.84 0.26
C GLU A 93 -14.19 2.13 0.03
N LYS A 94 -13.11 2.61 0.66
CA LYS A 94 -11.79 1.95 0.57
C LYS A 94 -11.86 0.52 1.10
N TYR A 95 -12.61 0.29 2.18
CA TYR A 95 -12.85 -1.07 2.69
C TYR A 95 -13.54 -1.96 1.65
N GLN A 96 -14.58 -1.47 0.98
CA GLN A 96 -15.26 -2.24 -0.07
C GLN A 96 -14.34 -2.51 -1.26
N GLN A 97 -13.54 -1.53 -1.69
CA GLN A 97 -12.57 -1.71 -2.76
C GLN A 97 -11.52 -2.78 -2.42
N LEU A 98 -11.02 -2.80 -1.18
CA LEU A 98 -10.06 -3.80 -0.71
C LEU A 98 -10.68 -5.19 -0.59
N LYS A 99 -11.94 -5.28 -0.15
CA LYS A 99 -12.64 -6.55 0.07
C LYS A 99 -13.16 -7.16 -1.22
N GLU A 100 -13.83 -6.37 -2.05
CA GLU A 100 -14.57 -6.85 -3.22
C GLU A 100 -13.85 -6.58 -4.55
N GLY A 101 -12.79 -5.78 -4.52
CA GLY A 101 -12.04 -5.33 -5.68
C GLY A 101 -12.36 -3.90 -6.09
N ILE A 102 -11.38 -3.23 -6.67
CA ILE A 102 -11.47 -1.85 -7.15
C ILE A 102 -12.22 -1.85 -8.50
N PRO A 103 -13.36 -1.15 -8.63
CA PRO A 103 -14.05 -1.03 -9.90
C PRO A 103 -13.25 -0.14 -10.85
N VAL A 104 -13.02 -0.61 -12.08
CA VAL A 104 -12.31 0.15 -13.11
C VAL A 104 -13.02 0.03 -14.45
N ASP A 105 -12.92 1.10 -15.22
CA ASP A 105 -13.33 1.18 -16.61
C ASP A 105 -12.08 1.33 -17.49
N TYR A 106 -11.96 0.54 -18.54
CA TYR A 106 -10.80 0.58 -19.44
C TYR A 106 -11.14 0.07 -20.85
N LEU A 107 -10.25 0.33 -21.81
CA LEU A 107 -10.35 -0.22 -23.16
C LEU A 107 -9.60 -1.54 -23.25
N ASN A 108 -10.25 -2.58 -23.76
CA ASN A 108 -9.60 -3.87 -24.02
C ASN A 108 -8.69 -3.80 -25.28
N GLU A 109 -7.97 -4.88 -25.56
CA GLU A 109 -7.06 -4.97 -26.73
C GLU A 109 -7.76 -4.78 -28.08
N LYS A 110 -9.10 -4.95 -28.13
CA LYS A 110 -9.92 -4.74 -29.33
C LYS A 110 -10.47 -3.30 -29.43
N GLY A 111 -10.14 -2.44 -28.46
CA GLY A 111 -10.65 -1.07 -28.38
C GLY A 111 -12.10 -0.98 -27.86
N GLU A 112 -12.64 -2.05 -27.28
CA GLU A 112 -13.98 -2.05 -26.69
C GLU A 112 -13.91 -1.57 -25.23
N GLY A 113 -14.86 -0.73 -24.82
CA GLY A 113 -15.00 -0.30 -23.43
C GLY A 113 -15.48 -1.43 -22.53
N VAL A 114 -14.72 -1.70 -21.48
CA VAL A 114 -15.10 -2.59 -20.39
C VAL A 114 -15.39 -1.73 -19.18
N GLU A 115 -16.64 -1.79 -18.70
CA GLU A 115 -17.09 -1.03 -17.53
C GLU A 115 -17.26 -1.94 -16.30
N GLY A 116 -16.96 -1.40 -15.13
CA GLY A 116 -17.22 -2.05 -13.84
C GLY A 116 -16.40 -3.31 -13.57
N LYS A 117 -15.27 -3.52 -14.27
CA LYS A 117 -14.37 -4.64 -13.98
C LYS A 117 -13.79 -4.44 -12.58
N ARG A 118 -13.85 -5.47 -11.74
CA ARG A 118 -13.23 -5.42 -10.42
C ARG A 118 -11.82 -5.99 -10.45
N ILE A 119 -10.85 -5.17 -10.03
CA ILE A 119 -9.46 -5.58 -9.82
C ILE A 119 -9.32 -6.02 -8.37
N ARG A 120 -9.04 -7.30 -8.16
CA ARG A 120 -8.81 -7.84 -6.82
C ARG A 120 -7.54 -7.23 -6.25
N VAL A 121 -7.60 -6.83 -4.99
CA VAL A 121 -6.44 -6.31 -4.26
C VAL A 121 -5.81 -7.43 -3.45
N PHE A 122 -6.57 -8.16 -2.63
CA PHE A 122 -6.04 -9.27 -1.82
C PHE A 122 -6.41 -10.64 -2.38
N ASN A 123 -5.48 -11.57 -2.26
CA ASN A 123 -5.73 -12.99 -2.41
C ASN A 123 -6.30 -13.54 -1.09
N PHE A 124 -7.63 -13.57 -0.98
CA PHE A 124 -8.30 -14.17 0.19
C PHE A 124 -8.36 -15.69 0.12
N ASP A 125 -8.16 -16.29 -1.06
CA ASP A 125 -8.20 -17.74 -1.27
C ASP A 125 -6.92 -18.40 -0.76
N GLU A 126 -5.76 -17.78 -1.01
CA GLU A 126 -4.44 -18.20 -0.53
C GLU A 126 -3.72 -17.01 0.14
N PRO A 127 -4.07 -16.68 1.41
CA PRO A 127 -3.59 -15.48 2.11
C PRO A 127 -2.06 -15.38 2.20
N GLU A 128 -1.38 -16.51 2.27
CA GLU A 128 0.08 -16.64 2.31
C GLU A 128 0.79 -16.29 1.01
N LYS A 129 0.05 -16.17 -0.10
CA LYS A 129 0.56 -15.71 -1.41
C LYS A 129 0.37 -14.20 -1.62
N ASN A 130 -0.16 -13.49 -0.61
CA ASN A 130 -0.01 -12.04 -0.57
C ASN A 130 1.40 -11.72 -0.07
N ASP A 131 1.85 -10.51 -0.35
CA ASP A 131 3.05 -9.98 0.30
C ASP A 131 2.66 -8.93 1.31
N PHE A 132 3.62 -8.76 2.18
CA PHE A 132 3.51 -8.04 3.39
C PHE A 132 4.83 -7.31 3.62
N LEU A 133 4.75 -5.98 3.77
CA LEU A 133 5.88 -5.17 4.22
C LEU A 133 5.57 -4.59 5.57
N ALA A 134 6.47 -4.86 6.50
CA ALA A 134 6.56 -4.11 7.74
C ALA A 134 7.51 -2.92 7.52
N VAL A 135 6.96 -1.70 7.56
CA VAL A 135 7.76 -0.47 7.52
C VAL A 135 7.90 0.09 8.92
N GLN A 136 9.14 0.30 9.36
CA GLN A 136 9.44 1.07 10.57
C GLN A 136 9.47 2.56 10.25
N GLN A 137 8.73 3.34 11.05
CA GLN A 137 8.80 4.81 11.10
C GLN A 137 8.57 5.49 9.74
N PHE A 138 7.34 5.35 9.23
CA PHE A 138 6.88 5.93 7.96
C PHE A 138 6.36 7.36 8.13
N THR A 139 6.90 8.31 7.36
CA THR A 139 6.53 9.74 7.44
C THR A 139 5.65 10.15 6.27
N LEU A 140 4.56 10.88 6.57
CA LEU A 140 3.64 11.45 5.60
C LEU A 140 3.56 12.95 5.74
N ASN A 141 3.68 13.66 4.61
CA ASN A 141 3.48 15.11 4.55
C ASN A 141 2.26 15.42 3.69
N LEU A 142 1.13 15.69 4.35
CA LEU A 142 -0.13 15.98 3.69
C LEU A 142 -0.44 17.48 3.79
N SER A 143 -0.91 18.07 2.70
CA SER A 143 -1.20 19.53 2.60
C SER A 143 -2.27 20.04 3.60
N LYS A 144 -2.95 19.15 4.33
CA LYS A 144 -3.97 19.47 5.35
C LYS A 144 -3.44 19.54 6.79
N GLY A 145 -2.12 19.52 6.99
CA GLY A 145 -1.48 19.63 8.29
C GLY A 145 -0.52 18.47 8.55
N LEU A 146 0.60 18.78 9.22
CA LEU A 146 1.59 17.80 9.65
C LEU A 146 0.93 16.78 10.59
N LEU A 147 0.81 15.53 10.14
CA LEU A 147 0.67 14.40 11.04
C LEU A 147 2.09 13.96 11.42
N GLU A 148 2.66 14.63 12.40
CA GLU A 148 3.89 14.18 13.03
C GLU A 148 3.61 12.91 13.84
N HIS A 149 4.20 11.81 13.37
CA HIS A 149 4.45 10.56 14.06
C HIS A 149 3.22 9.74 14.52
N TYR A 150 2.89 8.68 13.75
CA TYR A 150 2.33 7.46 14.31
C TYR A 150 3.06 6.22 13.77
N ILE A 151 3.54 5.42 14.70
CA ILE A 151 4.32 4.20 14.53
C ILE A 151 3.37 2.98 14.34
N TYR A 152 3.81 2.05 13.47
CA TYR A 152 3.18 0.82 12.97
C TYR A 152 1.90 0.95 12.15
N LYS A 153 2.06 1.19 10.85
CA LYS A 153 1.12 0.66 9.86
C LYS A 153 1.81 -0.49 9.13
N VAL A 154 1.29 -1.70 9.34
CA VAL A 154 1.50 -2.82 8.43
C VAL A 154 0.90 -2.38 7.09
N PHE A 155 1.75 -2.04 6.13
CA PHE A 155 1.30 -1.81 4.76
C PHE A 155 1.35 -3.17 4.06
N THR A 156 0.19 -3.82 3.97
CA THR A 156 0.00 -4.99 3.13
C THR A 156 0.07 -4.54 1.67
N THR A 157 1.17 -4.85 1.01
CA THR A 157 1.39 -4.70 -0.44
C THR A 157 2.42 -5.77 -0.89
N PHE A 158 2.53 -6.07 -2.20
CA PHE A 158 2.72 -7.39 -2.85
C PHE A 158 4.14 -7.72 -3.46
N GLU A 159 4.51 -9.02 -3.44
CA GLU A 159 5.68 -9.90 -3.79
C GLU A 159 5.44 -11.34 -3.28
#